data_AF-A0AAV7SW52-F1
#
_entry.id   AF-A0AAV7SW52-F1
#
_cell.length_a   1.000
_cell.length_b   1.000
_cell.length_c   1.000
_cell.angle_alpha   90.00
_cell.angle_beta   90.00
_cell.angle_gamma   90.00
#
_symmetry.space_group_name_H-M   'P 1'
#
loop_
_entity.id
_entity.type
_entity.pdbx_description
1 polymer ?
#
loop_
_entity_poly.entity_id
_entity_poly.type
_entity_poly.pdbx_seq_one_letter_code
_entity_poly.pdbx_strand_id
1 'polypeptide(L)'
;MPMGVRIARPQARTRLAQMQKCYRGYTIRYDTIRELQTETRAESRRARIGTKQLQGTVRKVARSCIEIEEKLNAMENRTAAVEAEVDALKEQTVANGGQLTDIMWKLEDYENQQRRNNLRFLGIEEGVEGNDIREYMMKLLLANSNIAVIRHQCQEDALGPSAQNKKEHLNQATTVRYGIGPCP
;
A
#
# COMPACT_ATOMS: atom_id res chain seq x y z
N MET A 1 -17.15 -75.13 105.47
CA MET A 1 -17.22 -73.67 105.17
C MET A 1 -16.41 -72.96 106.25
N PRO A 2 -15.40 -72.11 105.94
CA PRO A 2 -15.66 -70.75 105.46
C PRO A 2 -14.69 -70.18 104.39
N MET A 3 -15.22 -69.19 103.66
CA MET A 3 -14.62 -67.90 103.27
C MET A 3 -13.32 -67.88 102.43
N GLY A 4 -13.51 -68.02 101.11
CA GLY A 4 -12.52 -67.59 100.11
C GLY A 4 -12.43 -66.06 100.01
N VAL A 5 -11.26 -65.52 100.31
CA VAL A 5 -10.92 -64.09 100.23
C VAL A 5 -10.84 -63.66 98.75
N ARG A 6 -11.83 -62.89 98.27
CA ARG A 6 -11.75 -62.21 96.97
C ARG A 6 -10.90 -60.95 97.11
N ILE A 7 -9.63 -61.03 96.70
CA ILE A 7 -8.74 -59.87 96.63
C ILE A 7 -9.19 -58.96 95.47
N ALA A 8 -9.68 -57.77 95.80
CA ALA A 8 -10.10 -56.75 94.84
C ALA A 8 -8.89 -56.22 94.03
N ARG A 9 -8.65 -56.78 92.83
CA ARG A 9 -7.73 -56.22 91.81
C ARG A 9 -8.39 -55.52 90.59
N PRO A 10 -9.62 -54.97 90.61
CA PRO A 10 -10.23 -54.41 89.39
C PRO A 10 -9.66 -53.05 88.96
N GLN A 11 -9.17 -52.21 89.89
CA GLN A 11 -8.81 -50.81 89.58
C GLN A 11 -7.47 -50.64 88.83
N ALA A 12 -6.51 -51.56 88.98
CA ALA A 12 -5.22 -51.49 88.30
C ALA A 12 -5.32 -51.91 86.81
N ARG A 13 -6.15 -52.92 86.52
CA ARG A 13 -6.37 -53.40 85.15
C ARG A 13 -7.13 -52.39 84.30
N THR A 14 -8.11 -51.69 84.88
CA THR A 14 -8.85 -50.63 84.17
C THR A 14 -7.96 -49.44 83.83
N ARG A 15 -7.06 -49.03 84.74
CA ARG A 15 -6.07 -47.96 84.49
C ARG A 15 -5.07 -48.32 83.38
N LEU A 16 -4.54 -49.54 83.37
CA LEU A 16 -3.62 -49.99 82.33
C LEU A 16 -4.31 -50.05 80.95
N ALA A 17 -5.54 -50.57 80.88
CA ALA A 17 -6.32 -50.59 79.65
C ALA A 17 -6.66 -49.18 79.14
N GLN A 18 -6.97 -48.24 80.04
CA GLN A 18 -7.19 -46.84 79.69
C GLN A 18 -5.90 -46.19 79.17
N MET A 19 -4.76 -46.43 79.83
CA MET A 19 -3.46 -45.94 79.39
C MET A 19 -3.09 -46.47 77.99
N GLN A 20 -3.28 -47.76 77.73
CA GLN A 20 -3.04 -48.36 76.41
C GLN A 20 -3.94 -47.76 75.32
N LYS A 21 -5.22 -47.50 75.62
CA LYS A 21 -6.13 -46.78 74.71
C LYS A 21 -5.63 -45.36 74.43
N CYS A 22 -5.16 -44.63 75.44
CA CYS A 22 -4.58 -43.30 75.29
C CYS A 22 -3.31 -43.32 74.42
N TYR A 23 -2.39 -44.27 74.64
CA TYR A 23 -1.19 -44.42 73.80
C TYR A 23 -1.54 -44.76 72.35
N ARG A 24 -2.48 -45.68 72.11
CA ARG A 24 -2.94 -46.01 70.76
C ARG A 24 -3.61 -44.82 70.06
N GLY A 25 -4.40 -44.02 70.79
CA GLY A 25 -5.00 -42.80 70.27
C GLY A 25 -3.98 -41.68 70.02
N TYR A 26 -2.86 -41.68 70.74
CA TYR A 26 -1.73 -40.80 70.46
C TYR A 26 -1.05 -41.25 69.17
N THR A 27 -0.59 -42.49 69.05
CA THR A 27 0.12 -42.98 67.84
C THR A 27 -0.68 -42.73 66.56
N ILE A 28 -1.99 -43.03 66.56
CA ILE A 28 -2.87 -42.78 65.41
C ILE A 28 -2.86 -41.29 65.02
N ARG A 29 -2.98 -40.37 65.98
CA ARG A 29 -2.95 -38.92 65.69
C ARG A 29 -1.61 -38.47 65.12
N TYR A 30 -0.49 -39.03 65.61
CA TYR A 30 0.84 -38.71 65.08
C TYR A 30 1.00 -39.20 63.64
N ASP A 31 0.50 -40.40 63.33
CA ASP A 31 0.53 -40.95 61.98
C ASP A 31 -0.32 -40.10 61.03
N THR A 32 -1.56 -39.74 61.41
CA THR A 32 -2.42 -38.87 60.61
C THR A 32 -1.81 -37.48 60.39
N ILE A 33 -1.20 -36.87 61.41
CA ILE A 33 -0.52 -35.58 61.25
C ILE A 33 0.65 -35.70 60.26
N ARG A 34 1.40 -36.79 60.33
CA ARG A 34 2.52 -37.05 59.41
C ARG A 34 2.02 -37.22 57.98
N GLU A 35 0.95 -37.98 57.76
CA GLU A 35 0.31 -38.15 56.46
C GLU A 35 -0.15 -36.82 55.88
N LEU A 36 -0.94 -36.05 56.64
CA LEU A 36 -1.40 -34.72 56.23
C LEU A 36 -0.23 -33.79 55.89
N GLN A 37 0.84 -33.79 56.67
CA GLN A 37 2.04 -33.00 56.37
C GLN A 37 2.71 -33.45 55.06
N THR A 38 2.73 -34.75 54.76
CA THR A 38 3.28 -35.24 53.49
C THR A 38 2.41 -34.84 52.30
N GLU A 39 1.09 -34.88 52.44
CA GLU A 39 0.13 -34.46 51.42
C GLU A 39 0.24 -32.95 51.15
N THR A 40 0.19 -32.11 52.18
CA THR A 40 0.35 -30.65 52.03
C THR A 40 1.69 -30.29 51.38
N ARG A 41 2.77 -31.02 51.70
CA ARG A 41 4.08 -30.85 51.05
C ARG A 41 4.04 -31.29 49.59
N ALA A 42 3.35 -32.38 49.27
CA ALA A 42 3.20 -32.86 47.89
C ALA A 42 2.39 -31.87 47.04
N GLU A 43 1.27 -31.36 47.57
CA GLU A 43 0.45 -30.32 46.91
C GLU A 43 1.24 -29.03 46.70
N SER A 44 1.96 -28.56 47.72
CA SER A 44 2.83 -27.38 47.60
C SER A 44 3.91 -27.58 46.52
N ARG A 45 4.45 -28.81 46.38
CA ARG A 45 5.40 -29.13 45.30
C ARG A 45 4.74 -29.09 43.93
N ARG A 46 3.54 -29.67 43.78
CA ARG A 46 2.77 -29.64 42.52
C ARG A 46 2.47 -28.20 42.10
N ALA A 47 2.00 -27.37 43.04
CA ALA A 47 1.73 -25.96 42.79
C ALA A 47 3.00 -25.22 42.34
N ARG A 48 4.15 -25.44 42.98
CA ARG A 48 5.43 -24.84 42.58
C ARG A 48 5.91 -25.27 41.19
N ILE A 49 5.65 -26.51 40.79
CA ILE A 49 5.98 -26.98 39.44
C ILE A 49 5.06 -26.30 38.42
N GLY A 50 3.75 -26.24 38.71
CA GLY A 50 2.78 -25.57 37.86
C GLY A 50 3.10 -24.08 37.66
N THR A 51 3.45 -23.36 38.72
CA THR A 51 3.81 -21.93 38.61
C THR A 51 5.08 -21.73 37.79
N LYS A 52 6.09 -22.61 37.92
CA LYS A 52 7.31 -22.55 37.07
C LYS A 52 7.00 -22.82 35.60
N GLN A 53 6.13 -23.77 35.31
CA GLN A 53 5.70 -24.06 33.94
C GLN A 53 4.96 -22.88 33.32
N LEU A 54 4.01 -22.29 34.07
CA LEU A 54 3.27 -21.09 33.66
C LEU A 54 4.21 -19.89 33.42
N GLN A 55 5.19 -19.67 34.31
CA GLN A 55 6.19 -18.63 34.08
C GLN A 55 7.00 -18.89 32.80
N GLY A 56 7.31 -20.16 32.51
CA GLY A 56 7.98 -20.55 31.28
C GLY A 56 7.14 -20.27 30.03
N THR A 57 5.85 -20.60 30.05
CA THR A 57 4.94 -20.33 28.92
C THR A 57 4.72 -18.83 28.72
N VAL A 58 4.49 -18.08 29.80
CA VAL A 58 4.35 -16.60 29.74
C VAL A 58 5.59 -15.95 29.13
N ARG A 59 6.81 -16.39 29.51
CA ARG A 59 8.05 -15.86 28.91
C ARG A 59 8.21 -16.24 27.43
N LYS A 60 7.70 -17.40 27.01
CA LYS A 60 7.70 -17.79 25.59
C LYS A 60 6.74 -16.92 24.79
N VAL A 61 5.52 -16.73 25.30
CA VAL A 61 4.52 -15.87 24.67
C VAL A 61 5.02 -14.44 24.59
N ALA A 62 5.57 -13.88 25.67
CA ALA A 62 6.11 -12.52 25.67
C ALA A 62 7.21 -12.32 24.62
N ARG A 63 8.12 -13.28 24.46
CA ARG A 63 9.14 -13.24 23.40
C ARG A 63 8.53 -13.30 22.00
N SER A 64 7.57 -14.20 21.80
CA SER A 64 6.86 -14.29 20.53
C SER A 64 6.10 -13.00 20.19
N CYS A 65 5.53 -12.31 21.18
CA CYS A 65 4.87 -11.02 20.96
C CYS A 65 5.87 -9.95 20.49
N ILE A 66 7.04 -9.86 21.13
CA ILE A 66 8.10 -8.92 20.73
C ILE A 66 8.55 -9.21 19.28
N GLU A 67 8.80 -10.47 18.94
CA GLU A 67 9.19 -10.85 17.57
C GLU A 67 8.10 -10.52 16.53
N ILE A 68 6.82 -10.64 16.90
CA ILE A 68 5.71 -10.28 16.02
C ILE A 68 5.63 -8.76 15.86
N GLU A 69 5.79 -7.99 16.94
CA GLU A 69 5.83 -6.52 16.90
C GLU A 69 6.96 -6.01 16.00
N GLU A 70 8.16 -6.57 16.11
CA GLU A 70 9.30 -6.22 15.24
C GLU A 70 9.00 -6.51 13.77
N LYS A 71 8.42 -7.68 13.47
CA LYS A 71 8.03 -8.06 12.11
C LYS A 71 6.92 -7.16 11.56
N LEU A 72 5.94 -6.81 12.39
CA LEU A 72 4.86 -5.91 12.00
C LEU A 72 5.40 -4.52 11.69
N ASN A 73 6.24 -3.95 12.55
CA ASN A 73 6.88 -2.66 12.30
C ASN A 73 7.70 -2.67 10.99
N ALA A 74 8.44 -3.74 10.72
CA ALA A 74 9.18 -3.89 9.47
C ALA A 74 8.26 -3.99 8.25
N MET A 75 7.13 -4.67 8.37
CA MET A 75 6.12 -4.74 7.31
C MET A 75 5.43 -3.39 7.08
N GLU A 76 5.03 -2.69 8.13
CA GLU A 76 4.42 -1.36 8.06
C GLU A 76 5.34 -0.36 7.35
N ASN A 77 6.62 -0.33 7.72
CA ASN A 77 7.60 0.54 7.06
C ASN A 77 7.76 0.23 5.57
N ARG A 78 7.76 -1.05 5.19
CA ARG A 78 7.81 -1.47 3.79
C ARG A 78 6.56 -1.08 3.03
N THR A 79 5.39 -1.27 3.64
CA THR A 79 4.10 -0.89 3.04
C THR A 79 4.05 0.61 2.83
N ALA A 80 4.43 1.43 3.83
CA ALA A 80 4.46 2.87 3.72
C ALA A 80 5.40 3.35 2.59
N ALA A 81 6.57 2.72 2.43
CA ALA A 81 7.49 3.04 1.34
C ALA A 81 6.90 2.71 -0.04
N VAL A 82 6.25 1.55 -0.17
CA VAL A 82 5.59 1.13 -1.41
C VAL A 82 4.40 2.04 -1.75
N GLU A 83 3.60 2.43 -0.76
CA GLU A 83 2.48 3.35 -0.95
C GLU A 83 2.96 4.70 -1.46
N ALA A 84 4.05 5.24 -0.89
CA ALA A 84 4.65 6.48 -1.35
C ALA A 84 5.18 6.39 -2.80
N GLU A 85 5.82 5.27 -3.15
CA GLU A 85 6.29 5.04 -4.52
C GLU A 85 5.13 4.92 -5.53
N VAL A 86 4.07 4.21 -5.15
CA VAL A 86 2.86 4.06 -5.97
C VAL A 86 2.21 5.42 -6.22
N ASP A 87 2.10 6.27 -5.21
CA ASP A 87 1.52 7.60 -5.37
C ASP A 87 2.38 8.52 -6.25
N ALA A 88 3.70 8.45 -6.10
CA ALA A 88 4.63 9.15 -7.00
C ALA A 88 4.49 8.68 -8.46
N LEU A 89 4.35 7.37 -8.69
CA LEU A 89 4.15 6.80 -10.04
C LEU A 89 2.79 7.17 -10.64
N LYS A 90 1.74 7.30 -9.82
CA LYS A 90 0.44 7.78 -10.28
C LYS A 90 0.53 9.24 -10.74
N GLU A 91 1.17 10.10 -9.96
CA GLU A 91 1.40 11.50 -10.33
C GLU A 91 2.24 11.61 -11.62
N GLN A 92 3.34 10.84 -11.65
CA GLN A 92 4.03 10.30 -12.83
C GLN A 92 3.15 10.21 -14.08
N THR A 93 2.25 9.24 -14.02
CA THR A 93 1.44 8.77 -15.13
C THR A 93 0.43 9.83 -15.57
N VAL A 94 -0.15 10.56 -14.61
CA VAL A 94 -1.10 11.66 -14.90
C VAL A 94 -0.39 12.80 -15.64
N ALA A 95 0.79 13.22 -15.17
CA ALA A 95 1.57 14.27 -15.81
C ALA A 95 1.98 13.88 -17.23
N ASN A 96 2.48 12.65 -17.42
CA ASN A 96 2.85 12.12 -18.74
C ASN A 96 1.62 12.00 -19.66
N GLY A 97 0.46 11.60 -19.12
CA GLY A 97 -0.80 11.55 -19.86
C GLY A 97 -1.19 12.92 -20.41
N GLY A 98 -1.09 13.97 -19.59
CA GLY A 98 -1.35 15.35 -20.01
C GLY A 98 -0.37 15.84 -21.09
N GLN A 99 0.91 15.52 -20.95
CA GLN A 99 1.91 15.86 -21.97
C GLN A 99 1.65 15.16 -23.30
N LEU A 100 1.26 13.89 -23.27
CA LEU A 100 0.90 13.15 -24.47
C LEU A 100 -0.33 13.76 -25.15
N THR A 101 -1.37 14.13 -24.40
CA THR A 101 -2.53 14.81 -24.98
C THR A 101 -2.13 16.14 -25.62
N ASP A 102 -1.32 16.96 -24.94
CA ASP A 102 -0.88 18.24 -25.50
C ASP A 102 -0.08 18.08 -26.80
N ILE A 103 0.79 17.07 -26.87
CA ILE A 103 1.56 16.76 -28.07
C ILE A 103 0.64 16.27 -29.20
N MET A 104 -0.35 15.43 -28.89
CA MET A 104 -1.32 14.95 -29.87
C MET A 104 -2.11 16.12 -30.48
N TRP A 105 -2.59 17.05 -29.66
CA TRP A 105 -3.31 18.24 -30.14
C TRP A 105 -2.43 19.13 -31.03
N LYS A 106 -1.18 19.34 -30.63
CA LYS A 106 -0.21 20.08 -31.47
C LYS A 106 0.04 19.39 -32.81
N LEU A 107 0.19 18.07 -32.81
CA LEU A 107 0.38 17.30 -34.04
C LEU A 107 -0.84 17.43 -34.96
N GLU A 108 -2.05 17.32 -34.43
CA GLU A 108 -3.28 17.50 -35.19
C GLU A 108 -3.36 18.92 -35.80
N ASP A 109 -3.04 19.95 -35.02
CA ASP A 109 -2.99 21.32 -35.50
C ASP A 109 -1.96 21.50 -36.63
N TYR A 110 -0.76 20.94 -36.48
CA TYR A 110 0.26 20.98 -37.53
C TYR A 110 -0.19 20.22 -38.78
N GLU A 111 -0.77 19.03 -38.66
CA GLU A 111 -1.32 18.30 -39.81
C GLU A 111 -2.41 19.10 -40.51
N ASN A 112 -3.31 19.72 -39.75
CA ASN A 112 -4.37 20.55 -40.30
C ASN A 112 -3.79 21.79 -41.00
N GLN A 113 -2.79 22.46 -40.44
CA GLN A 113 -2.09 23.57 -41.09
C GLN A 113 -1.43 23.14 -42.41
N GLN A 114 -0.76 21.98 -42.43
CA GLN A 114 -0.12 21.45 -43.64
C GLN A 114 -1.16 21.06 -44.71
N ARG A 115 -2.33 20.56 -44.30
CA ARG A 115 -3.40 20.16 -45.23
C ARG A 115 -4.24 21.33 -45.76
N ARG A 116 -4.27 22.49 -45.09
CA ARG A 116 -5.10 23.66 -45.49
C ARG A 116 -4.89 24.09 -46.94
N ASN A 117 -3.66 23.97 -47.45
CA ASN A 117 -3.32 24.37 -48.82
C ASN A 117 -3.37 23.22 -49.82
N ASN A 118 -3.66 21.99 -49.36
CA ASN A 118 -3.66 20.81 -50.19
C ASN A 118 -5.08 20.55 -50.72
N LEU A 119 -5.27 20.68 -52.03
CA LEU A 119 -6.51 20.30 -52.69
C LEU A 119 -6.51 18.78 -52.94
N ARG A 120 -7.61 18.12 -52.59
CA ARG A 120 -7.85 16.70 -52.92
C ARG A 120 -8.84 16.62 -54.07
N PHE A 121 -8.39 16.10 -55.20
CA PHE A 121 -9.25 15.85 -56.36
C PHE A 121 -9.72 14.39 -56.30
N LEU A 122 -11.03 14.18 -56.36
CA LEU A 122 -11.67 12.87 -56.30
C LEU A 122 -12.45 12.63 -57.59
N GLY A 123 -12.46 11.39 -58.09
CA GLY A 123 -13.21 11.01 -59.30
C GLY A 123 -12.51 11.36 -60.63
N ILE A 124 -11.20 11.63 -60.60
CA ILE A 124 -10.39 11.70 -61.83
C ILE A 124 -9.96 10.28 -62.19
N GLU A 125 -10.24 9.84 -63.41
CA GLU A 125 -9.77 8.54 -63.91
C GLU A 125 -8.25 8.56 -64.08
N GLU A 126 -7.58 7.44 -63.76
CA GLU A 126 -6.13 7.33 -63.84
C GLU A 126 -5.65 7.40 -65.31
N GLY A 127 -4.60 8.19 -65.57
CA GLY A 127 -3.96 8.27 -66.89
C GLY A 127 -4.52 9.33 -67.85
N VAL A 128 -5.59 10.04 -67.47
CA VAL A 128 -6.18 11.15 -68.27
C VAL A 128 -5.29 12.41 -68.26
N GLU A 129 -4.35 12.45 -67.32
CA GLU A 129 -3.47 13.60 -67.02
C GLU A 129 -2.37 13.81 -68.09
N GLY A 130 -2.06 12.77 -68.87
CA GLY A 130 -0.96 12.80 -69.84
C GLY A 130 0.41 12.89 -69.15
N ASN A 131 1.36 13.59 -69.80
CA ASN A 131 2.74 13.69 -69.31
C ASN A 131 2.95 14.90 -68.35
N ASP A 132 2.01 15.84 -68.31
CA ASP A 132 2.14 17.11 -67.59
C ASP A 132 0.87 17.42 -66.76
N ILE A 133 0.87 16.95 -65.52
CA ILE A 133 -0.24 17.08 -64.55
C ILE A 133 -0.63 18.55 -64.31
N ARG A 134 0.34 19.45 -64.34
CA ARG A 134 0.12 20.89 -64.09
C ARG A 134 -0.77 21.54 -65.14
N GLU A 135 -0.56 21.19 -66.41
CA GLU A 135 -1.33 21.75 -67.53
C GLU A 135 -2.78 21.21 -67.51
N TYR A 136 -2.92 19.93 -67.19
CA TYR A 136 -4.23 19.29 -66.99
C TYR A 136 -5.03 19.97 -65.87
N MET A 137 -4.43 20.18 -64.69
CA MET A 137 -5.08 20.87 -63.57
C MET A 137 -5.49 22.32 -63.92
N MET A 138 -4.64 23.08 -64.62
CA MET A 138 -4.97 24.43 -65.08
C MET A 138 -6.20 24.45 -65.99
N LYS A 139 -6.26 23.53 -66.98
CA LYS A 139 -7.41 23.38 -67.88
C LYS A 139 -8.68 23.02 -67.12
N LEU A 140 -8.59 22.11 -66.14
CA LEU A 140 -9.72 21.65 -65.35
C LEU A 140 -10.30 22.77 -64.45
N LEU A 141 -9.44 23.59 -63.85
CA LEU A 141 -9.84 24.75 -63.04
C LEU A 141 -10.47 25.86 -63.88
N LEU A 142 -9.90 26.16 -65.05
CA LEU A 142 -10.40 27.18 -65.98
C LEU A 142 -11.73 26.79 -66.63
N ALA A 143 -11.94 25.50 -66.91
CA ALA A 143 -13.16 25.01 -67.54
C ALA A 143 -14.39 25.05 -66.60
N ASN A 144 -14.17 24.86 -65.30
CA ASN A 144 -15.25 24.64 -64.34
C ASN A 144 -15.56 25.82 -63.42
N SER A 145 -14.86 26.96 -63.53
CA SER A 145 -15.05 28.05 -62.57
C SER A 145 -14.74 29.46 -63.08
N ASN A 146 -15.60 30.44 -62.74
CA ASN A 146 -15.35 31.89 -62.84
C ASN A 146 -14.36 32.36 -61.74
N ILE A 147 -13.24 31.67 -61.57
CA ILE A 147 -12.28 31.96 -60.50
C ILE A 147 -11.18 32.87 -61.06
N ALA A 148 -11.10 34.08 -60.53
CA ALA A 148 -10.01 35.00 -60.80
C ALA A 148 -8.70 34.45 -60.19
N VAL A 149 -7.76 34.08 -61.06
CA VAL A 149 -6.41 33.67 -60.67
C VAL A 149 -5.69 34.90 -60.09
N ILE A 150 -5.63 35.01 -58.76
CA ILE A 150 -4.73 35.96 -58.11
C ILE A 150 -3.31 35.41 -58.29
N ARG A 151 -2.54 36.03 -59.21
CA ARG A 151 -1.10 35.79 -59.28
C ARG A 151 -0.47 36.34 -57.99
N HIS A 152 -0.18 35.48 -57.03
CA HIS A 152 0.83 35.82 -56.03
C HIS A 152 2.18 35.90 -56.74
N GLN A 153 2.67 37.13 -56.97
CA GLN A 153 4.08 37.35 -57.25
C GLN A 153 4.84 36.97 -55.99
N CYS A 154 5.37 35.75 -55.95
CA CYS A 154 6.46 35.41 -55.04
C CYS A 154 7.67 36.19 -55.52
N GLN A 155 7.94 37.31 -54.87
CA GLN A 155 9.17 38.05 -55.01
C GLN A 155 10.27 37.16 -54.44
N GLU A 156 11.18 36.71 -55.30
CA GLU A 156 12.44 36.11 -54.90
C GLU A 156 13.21 37.18 -54.11
N ASP A 157 13.04 37.19 -52.79
CA ASP A 157 13.97 37.92 -51.94
C ASP A 157 15.30 37.20 -51.99
N ALA A 158 16.16 37.82 -52.80
CA ALA A 158 17.56 37.55 -52.96
C ALA A 158 18.22 37.23 -51.61
N LEU A 159 19.12 36.24 -51.66
CA LEU A 159 20.24 36.11 -50.75
C LEU A 159 20.94 37.48 -50.62
N GLY A 160 20.67 38.17 -49.51
CA GLY A 160 21.42 39.35 -49.06
C GLY A 160 22.45 38.93 -47.99
N PRO A 161 23.70 39.43 -48.04
CA PRO A 161 24.80 38.97 -47.19
C PRO A 161 24.85 39.69 -45.83
N SER A 162 25.70 39.15 -44.93
CA SER A 162 26.15 39.67 -43.61
C SER A 162 25.21 39.34 -42.43
N ALA A 163 25.60 38.47 -41.50
CA ALA A 163 26.64 38.60 -40.47
C ALA A 163 26.29 39.61 -39.34
N GLN A 164 26.09 39.01 -38.15
CA GLN A 164 26.45 39.52 -36.82
C GLN A 164 25.52 40.51 -36.09
N ASN A 165 25.39 40.23 -34.78
CA ASN A 165 25.04 41.13 -33.68
C ASN A 165 23.55 41.51 -33.57
N LYS A 166 22.85 41.38 -32.45
CA LYS A 166 23.25 41.44 -31.04
C LYS A 166 22.18 40.79 -30.16
N LYS A 167 22.67 40.23 -29.05
CA LYS A 167 21.96 40.05 -27.78
C LYS A 167 21.13 41.29 -27.40
N GLU A 168 19.99 41.10 -26.75
CA GLU A 168 19.67 41.65 -25.41
C GLU A 168 18.17 41.60 -25.08
N HIS A 169 17.89 41.04 -23.89
CA HIS A 169 16.83 41.33 -22.91
C HIS A 169 15.34 41.39 -23.34
N LEU A 170 14.48 40.48 -22.86
CA LEU A 170 13.84 40.42 -21.52
C LEU A 170 12.68 41.42 -21.34
N ASN A 171 11.47 40.85 -21.14
CA ASN A 171 10.30 41.37 -20.42
C ASN A 171 9.72 42.76 -20.77
N GLN A 172 8.44 42.80 -21.19
CA GLN A 172 7.34 43.36 -20.39
C GLN A 172 5.99 43.19 -21.10
N ALA A 173 4.96 42.89 -20.30
CA ALA A 173 3.58 42.68 -20.69
C ALA A 173 2.84 44.01 -20.95
N THR A 174 1.85 44.01 -21.85
CA THR A 174 0.72 44.94 -21.73
C THR A 174 -0.58 44.35 -22.31
N THR A 175 -1.57 44.32 -21.43
CA THR A 175 -2.98 43.93 -21.57
C THR A 175 -3.76 44.89 -22.46
N VAL A 176 -4.69 44.39 -23.30
CA VAL A 176 -5.95 45.11 -23.62
C VAL A 176 -7.09 44.10 -23.79
N ARG A 177 -8.13 44.24 -22.96
CA ARG A 177 -9.43 43.57 -23.03
C ARG A 177 -10.36 44.30 -24.00
N TYR A 178 -11.10 43.57 -24.84
CA TYR A 178 -12.50 43.80 -25.25
C TYR A 178 -12.98 42.42 -25.76
N GLY A 179 -14.10 41.80 -25.38
CA GLY A 179 -15.40 42.27 -24.93
C GLY A 179 -16.41 41.41 -25.70
N ILE A 180 -16.74 40.22 -25.18
CA ILE A 180 -17.72 39.32 -25.80
C ILE A 180 -19.11 39.83 -25.42
N GLY A 181 -19.85 40.36 -26.39
CA GLY A 181 -21.30 40.58 -26.32
C GLY A 181 -22.01 39.44 -27.06
N PRO A 182 -23.21 39.01 -26.60
CA PRO A 182 -23.84 37.79 -27.08
C PRO A 182 -24.68 38.03 -28.34
N CYS A 183 -24.76 37.03 -29.22
CA CYS A 183 -25.70 36.98 -30.33
C CYS A 183 -26.76 35.89 -30.08
N PRO A 184 -27.98 36.08 -30.63
CA PRO A 184 -29.24 35.51 -30.15
C PRO A 184 -29.40 34.00 -30.33
#